data_AF-A0AAD2CZY0-F1
#
_entry.id   AF-A0AAD2CZY0-F1
#
_cell.length_a   1.000
_cell.length_b   1.000
_cell.length_c   1.000
_cell.angle_alpha   90.00
_cell.angle_beta   90.00
_cell.angle_gamma   90.00
#
_symmetry.space_group_name_H-M   'P 1'
#
loop_
_entity.id
_entity.type
_entity.pdbx_description
1 polymer ?
#
loop_
_entity_poly.entity_id
_entity_poly.type
_entity_poly.pdbx_seq_one_letter_code
_entity_poly.pdbx_strand_id
1 'polypeptide(L)'
;MKYKTHFQNHTNWTIALDRGYLDILDDDDIADDAFILDAKYEATTGAEVASKQVHLTKQQQHQLATALENTQELFDGNLGHYKHKKIHLQVEDGAVPIHSKAYSVPVKHQHAFLEELRHLESTNVLKQCGPTE
;
A
#
# COMPACT_ATOMS: atom_id res chain seq x y z
N MET A 1 5.62 -49.12 7.40
CA MET A 1 6.35 -48.06 6.66
C MET A 1 5.34 -47.09 6.11
N LYS A 2 5.35 -45.82 6.54
CA LYS A 2 4.44 -44.79 5.99
C LYS A 2 5.07 -44.19 4.74
N TYR A 3 4.34 -44.20 3.62
CA TYR A 3 4.76 -43.60 2.36
C TYR A 3 4.67 -42.07 2.47
N LYS A 4 5.69 -41.34 2.00
CA LYS A 4 5.72 -39.86 2.05
C LYS A 4 4.81 -39.29 0.97
N THR A 5 3.70 -38.68 1.36
CA THR A 5 2.78 -37.92 0.50
C THR A 5 3.23 -36.46 0.34
N HIS A 6 4.53 -36.23 0.10
CA HIS A 6 5.10 -34.87 0.15
C HIS A 6 4.91 -34.08 -1.18
N PHE A 7 4.45 -34.73 -2.25
CA PHE A 7 4.32 -34.13 -3.59
C PHE A 7 2.98 -34.42 -4.27
N GLN A 8 1.90 -34.69 -3.52
CA GLN A 8 0.58 -34.95 -4.10
C GLN A 8 -0.26 -33.69 -4.35
N ASN A 9 0.26 -32.51 -4.00
CA ASN A 9 -0.39 -31.22 -4.27
C ASN A 9 0.42 -30.39 -5.29
N HIS A 10 0.98 -31.02 -6.32
CA HIS A 10 1.43 -30.23 -7.47
C HIS A 10 0.19 -29.76 -8.23
N THR A 11 -0.17 -28.50 -8.03
CA THR A 11 -1.01 -27.77 -8.98
C THR A 11 -0.39 -27.94 -10.36
N ASN A 12 -1.14 -28.58 -11.27
CA ASN A 12 -0.69 -28.83 -12.62
C ASN A 12 -0.63 -27.49 -13.37
N TRP A 13 0.53 -26.86 -13.38
CA TRP A 13 0.76 -25.55 -14.02
C TRP A 13 0.44 -25.57 -15.53
N THR A 14 0.37 -26.74 -16.16
CA THR A 14 -0.04 -26.87 -17.57
C THR A 14 -1.53 -26.57 -17.80
N ILE A 15 -2.35 -26.54 -16.74
CA ILE A 15 -3.77 -26.13 -16.85
C ILE A 15 -3.89 -24.66 -17.25
N ALA A 16 -2.92 -23.81 -16.90
CA ALA A 16 -2.86 -22.41 -17.31
C ALA A 16 -2.47 -22.22 -18.79
N LEU A 17 -2.06 -23.30 -19.47
CA LEU A 17 -1.76 -23.33 -20.90
C LEU A 17 -2.82 -24.09 -21.70
N ASP A 18 -3.83 -24.66 -21.03
CA ASP A 18 -4.92 -25.34 -21.69
C ASP A 18 -5.86 -24.30 -22.34
N ARG A 19 -6.14 -24.51 -23.62
CA ARG A 19 -6.95 -23.59 -24.44
C ARG A 19 -8.35 -23.41 -23.85
N GLY A 20 -8.95 -24.49 -23.33
CA GLY A 20 -10.28 -24.45 -22.74
C GLY A 20 -10.33 -23.67 -21.41
N TYR A 21 -9.23 -23.66 -20.63
CA TYR A 21 -9.15 -22.87 -19.40
C TYR A 21 -8.97 -21.38 -19.68
N LEU A 22 -8.21 -21.04 -20.73
CA LEU A 22 -8.06 -19.65 -21.20
C LEU A 22 -9.38 -19.10 -21.76
N ASP A 23 -10.12 -19.89 -22.55
CA ASP A 23 -11.40 -19.46 -23.11
C ASP A 23 -12.48 -19.21 -22.02
N ILE A 24 -12.39 -19.86 -20.85
CA ILE A 24 -13.29 -19.62 -19.69
C ILE A 24 -12.89 -18.34 -18.93
N LEU A 25 -11.62 -17.96 -18.95
CA LEU A 25 -11.14 -16.69 -18.35
C LEU A 25 -11.42 -15.47 -19.24
N ASP A 26 -11.61 -15.69 -20.55
CA ASP A 26 -11.94 -14.63 -21.52
C ASP A 26 -13.45 -14.28 -21.56
N ASP A 27 -14.34 -15.10 -20.95
CA ASP A 27 -15.80 -14.94 -21.02
C ASP A 27 -16.41 -14.15 -19.83
N ASP A 28 -15.68 -14.04 -18.72
CA ASP A 28 -15.88 -12.92 -17.80
C ASP A 28 -15.06 -11.77 -18.36
N ASP A 29 -15.70 -10.69 -18.81
CA ASP A 29 -15.06 -9.39 -18.90
C ASP A 29 -14.45 -9.12 -17.53
N ILE A 30 -13.19 -9.51 -17.31
CA ILE A 30 -12.37 -9.03 -16.21
C ILE A 30 -12.25 -7.57 -16.54
N ALA A 31 -13.21 -6.77 -16.07
CA ALA A 31 -13.12 -5.34 -16.05
C ALA A 31 -11.72 -5.07 -15.51
N ASP A 32 -10.84 -4.53 -16.35
CA ASP A 32 -9.44 -4.22 -16.03
C ASP A 32 -9.43 -3.01 -15.07
N ASP A 33 -10.26 -3.07 -14.04
CA ASP A 33 -10.58 -2.09 -13.01
C ASP A 33 -9.55 -2.12 -11.88
N ALA A 34 -8.38 -2.71 -12.11
CA ALA A 34 -7.22 -2.55 -11.26
C ALA A 34 -6.57 -1.17 -11.47
N PHE A 35 -7.37 -0.10 -11.51
CA PHE A 35 -6.87 1.27 -11.46
C PHE A 35 -6.29 1.50 -10.06
N ILE A 36 -5.04 1.95 -10.01
CA ILE A 36 -4.43 2.43 -8.77
C ILE A 36 -5.15 3.73 -8.43
N LEU A 37 -5.95 3.71 -7.36
CA LEU A 37 -6.60 4.89 -6.84
C LEU A 37 -5.57 5.76 -6.11
N ASP A 38 -5.70 7.08 -6.26
CA ASP A 38 -4.84 8.03 -5.55
C ASP A 38 -5.03 7.92 -4.03
N ALA A 39 -3.93 8.09 -3.30
CA ALA A 39 -3.96 8.14 -1.85
C ALA A 39 -4.66 9.41 -1.38
N LYS A 40 -5.81 9.27 -0.71
CA LYS A 40 -6.60 10.39 -0.16
C LYS A 40 -6.31 10.56 1.32
N TYR A 41 -5.23 11.26 1.64
CA TYR A 41 -4.95 11.69 3.02
C TYR A 41 -5.55 13.08 3.25
N GLU A 42 -6.84 13.11 3.54
CA GLU A 42 -7.54 14.36 3.85
C GLU A 42 -7.47 14.62 5.36
N ALA A 43 -7.10 15.85 5.72
CA ALA A 43 -7.23 16.29 7.10
C ALA A 43 -8.71 16.22 7.51
N THR A 44 -8.99 15.66 8.68
CA THR A 44 -10.34 15.65 9.25
C THR A 44 -10.30 16.12 10.68
N THR A 45 -11.41 16.67 11.16
CA THR A 45 -11.50 17.12 12.55
C THR A 45 -12.27 16.11 13.39
N GLY A 46 -11.96 16.02 14.69
CA GLY A 46 -12.74 15.19 15.62
C GLY A 46 -14.23 15.53 15.62
N ALA A 47 -14.59 16.79 15.35
CA ALA A 47 -15.97 17.24 15.19
C ALA A 47 -16.63 16.71 13.91
N GLU A 48 -15.92 16.69 12.78
CA GLU A 48 -16.40 16.06 11.54
C GLU A 48 -16.60 14.56 11.73
N VAL A 49 -15.63 13.89 12.35
CA VAL A 49 -15.72 12.44 12.63
C VAL A 49 -16.94 12.16 13.50
N ALA A 50 -17.16 12.96 14.55
CA ALA A 50 -18.30 12.81 15.44
C ALA A 50 -19.64 13.08 14.76
N SER A 51 -19.73 14.10 13.89
CA SER A 51 -20.97 14.42 13.18
C SER A 51 -21.34 13.38 12.12
N LYS A 52 -20.35 12.70 11.52
CA LYS A 52 -20.55 11.59 10.58
C LYS A 52 -21.08 10.32 11.26
N GLN A 53 -21.02 10.20 12.59
CA GLN A 53 -21.54 9.02 13.31
C GLN A 53 -23.07 9.06 13.48
N VAL A 54 -23.80 8.67 12.44
CA VAL A 54 -25.29 8.67 12.41
C VAL A 54 -25.95 7.73 13.43
N HIS A 55 -25.20 6.75 13.94
CA HIS A 55 -25.68 5.77 14.91
C HIS A 55 -25.64 6.29 16.36
N LEU A 56 -24.99 7.42 16.62
CA LEU A 56 -24.86 8.01 17.95
C LEU A 56 -25.95 9.07 18.18
N THR A 57 -26.39 9.18 19.43
CA THR A 57 -27.22 10.31 19.86
C THR A 57 -26.41 11.61 19.86
N LYS A 58 -27.08 12.77 19.78
CA LYS A 58 -26.40 14.09 19.80
C LYS A 58 -25.49 14.28 21.01
N GLN A 59 -25.89 13.76 22.17
CA GLN A 59 -25.09 13.83 23.39
C GLN A 59 -23.80 12.99 23.28
N GLN A 60 -23.90 11.79 22.69
CA GLN A 60 -22.74 10.92 22.45
C GLN A 60 -21.80 11.49 21.39
N GLN A 61 -22.34 12.09 20.32
CA GLN A 61 -21.52 12.79 19.32
C GLN A 61 -20.74 13.95 19.96
N HIS A 62 -21.35 14.72 20.85
CA HIS A 62 -20.64 15.77 21.59
C HIS A 62 -19.54 15.20 22.48
N GLN A 63 -19.82 14.13 23.22
CA GLN A 63 -18.81 13.47 24.06
C GLN A 63 -17.63 12.95 23.22
N LEU A 64 -17.91 12.38 22.04
CA LEU A 64 -16.90 11.92 21.10
C LEU A 64 -16.07 13.08 20.54
N ALA A 65 -16.70 14.19 20.16
CA ALA A 65 -16.00 15.38 19.68
C ALA A 65 -15.03 15.93 20.75
N THR A 66 -15.48 16.03 22.00
CA THR A 66 -14.63 16.46 23.13
C THR A 66 -13.48 15.48 23.38
N ALA A 67 -13.72 14.17 23.28
CA ALA A 67 -12.66 13.17 23.45
C ALA A 67 -11.58 13.26 22.36
N LEU A 68 -11.98 13.58 21.12
CA LEU A 68 -11.08 13.69 19.97
C LEU A 68 -10.40 15.07 19.83
N GLU A 69 -10.80 16.06 20.64
CA GLU A 69 -10.26 17.42 20.58
C GLU A 69 -8.75 17.48 20.80
N ASN A 70 -8.22 16.64 21.70
CA ASN A 70 -6.78 16.57 21.99
C ASN A 70 -5.98 15.73 20.98
N THR A 71 -6.64 15.14 19.99
CA THR A 71 -6.02 14.22 19.01
C THR A 71 -5.93 14.82 17.60
N GLN A 72 -6.03 16.14 17.47
CA GLN A 72 -5.99 16.83 16.16
C GLN A 72 -4.75 16.47 15.33
N GLU A 73 -3.58 16.32 15.96
CA GLU A 73 -2.35 15.89 15.27
C GLU A 73 -2.44 14.49 14.65
N LEU A 74 -3.35 13.63 15.11
CA LEU A 74 -3.55 12.29 14.52
C LEU A 74 -4.42 12.31 13.26
N PHE A 75 -5.15 13.41 13.03
CA PHE A 75 -6.10 13.57 11.93
C PHE A 75 -5.70 14.69 10.96
N ASP A 76 -4.47 15.18 11.04
CA ASP A 76 -3.97 16.28 10.22
C ASP A 76 -3.74 15.89 8.75
N GLY A 77 -3.90 14.60 8.40
CA GLY A 77 -3.74 14.07 7.06
C GLY A 77 -2.28 13.98 6.60
N ASN A 78 -1.31 14.21 7.49
CA ASN A 78 0.10 14.15 7.16
C ASN A 78 0.78 12.93 7.75
N LEU A 79 1.91 12.53 7.16
CA LEU A 79 2.73 11.47 7.72
C LEU A 79 3.49 11.99 8.95
N GLY A 80 3.32 11.32 10.09
CA GLY A 80 4.03 11.66 11.32
C GLY A 80 5.54 11.38 11.25
N HIS A 81 6.34 12.23 11.90
CA HIS A 81 7.80 12.05 11.98
C HIS A 81 8.21 11.35 13.28
N TYR A 82 8.89 10.21 13.17
CA TYR A 82 9.44 9.51 14.34
C TYR A 82 10.68 10.23 14.89
N LYS A 83 10.60 10.76 16.12
CA LYS A 83 11.62 11.66 16.72
C LYS A 83 12.72 10.94 17.52
N HIS A 84 12.62 9.63 17.73
CA HIS A 84 13.52 8.91 18.63
C HIS A 84 14.71 8.30 17.88
N LYS A 85 15.07 7.05 18.22
CA LYS A 85 16.30 6.42 17.72
C LYS A 85 16.20 6.18 16.21
N LYS A 86 17.26 6.54 15.49
CA LYS A 86 17.39 6.21 14.07
C LYS A 86 17.59 4.71 13.90
N ILE A 87 17.05 4.16 12.82
CA ILE A 87 17.30 2.78 12.42
C ILE A 87 18.75 2.69 11.92
N HIS A 88 19.50 1.71 12.44
CA HIS A 88 20.82 1.35 11.94
C HIS A 88 20.74 -0.05 11.35
N LEU A 89 21.07 -0.17 10.06
CA LEU A 89 21.13 -1.45 9.36
C LEU A 89 22.58 -1.96 9.46
N GLN A 90 22.79 -3.01 10.25
CA GLN A 90 24.09 -3.67 10.33
C GLN A 90 24.28 -4.55 9.11
N VAL A 91 25.38 -4.34 8.40
CA VAL A 91 25.75 -5.13 7.22
C VAL A 91 26.66 -6.28 7.66
N GLU A 92 26.46 -7.46 7.07
CA GLU A 92 27.32 -8.62 7.33
C GLU A 92 28.74 -8.41 6.81
N ASP A 93 29.72 -9.00 7.52
CA ASP A 93 31.12 -8.90 7.12
C ASP A 93 31.35 -9.54 5.74
N GLY A 94 31.86 -8.74 4.80
CA GLY A 94 32.11 -9.17 3.42
C GLY A 94 30.92 -9.01 2.45
N ALA A 95 29.81 -8.42 2.88
CA ALA A 95 28.71 -8.10 1.96
C ALA A 95 29.13 -7.08 0.90
N VAL A 96 28.62 -7.27 -0.32
CA VAL A 96 28.90 -6.42 -1.49
C VAL A 96 27.59 -5.80 -1.96
N PRO A 97 27.54 -4.50 -2.31
CA PRO A 97 26.34 -3.87 -2.86
C PRO A 97 25.91 -4.56 -4.16
N ILE A 98 24.61 -4.84 -4.28
CA ILE A 98 24.01 -5.43 -5.47
C ILE A 98 23.14 -4.37 -6.14
N HIS A 99 23.33 -4.19 -7.44
CA HIS A 99 22.46 -3.40 -8.28
C HIS A 99 21.64 -4.31 -9.20
N SER A 100 20.33 -4.05 -9.28
CA SER A 100 19.41 -4.77 -10.15
C SER A 100 18.64 -3.80 -11.03
N LYS A 101 18.34 -4.23 -12.26
CA LYS A 101 17.49 -3.46 -13.17
C LYS A 101 16.10 -3.23 -12.57
N ALA A 102 15.59 -2.01 -12.67
CA ALA A 102 14.23 -1.67 -12.28
C ALA A 102 13.19 -2.44 -13.11
N TYR A 103 12.07 -2.80 -12.48
CA TYR A 103 10.95 -3.42 -13.16
C TYR A 103 10.24 -2.42 -14.09
N SER A 104 9.74 -2.92 -15.22
CA SER A 104 8.94 -2.10 -16.14
C SER A 104 7.59 -1.76 -15.51
N VAL A 105 7.23 -0.49 -15.53
CA VAL A 105 5.90 -0.02 -15.11
C VAL A 105 4.96 -0.03 -16.31
N PRO A 106 3.79 -0.70 -16.25
CA PRO A 106 2.79 -0.63 -17.30
C PRO A 106 2.32 0.80 -17.57
N VAL A 107 2.10 1.14 -18.85
CA VAL A 107 1.70 2.50 -19.27
C VAL A 107 0.43 2.96 -18.54
N LYS A 108 -0.53 2.05 -18.31
CA LYS A 108 -1.78 2.33 -17.57
C LYS A 108 -1.56 2.84 -16.14
N HIS A 109 -0.46 2.47 -15.49
CA HIS A 109 -0.15 2.87 -14.11
C HIS A 109 0.90 3.97 -14.02
N GLN A 110 1.49 4.36 -15.15
CA GLN A 110 2.59 5.32 -15.17
C GLN A 110 2.20 6.67 -14.56
N HIS A 111 0.97 7.12 -14.81
CA HIS A 111 0.46 8.38 -14.26
C HIS A 111 0.36 8.34 -12.73
N ALA A 112 -0.37 7.36 -12.19
CA ALA A 112 -0.53 7.17 -10.74
C ALA A 112 0.83 6.99 -10.03
N PHE A 113 1.75 6.22 -10.63
CA PHE A 113 3.09 6.04 -10.09
C PHE A 113 3.87 7.36 -10.00
N LEU A 114 3.81 8.21 -11.04
CA LEU A 114 4.54 9.48 -11.05
C LEU A 114 3.97 10.50 -10.06
N GLU A 115 2.65 10.55 -9.91
CA GLU A 115 1.99 11.42 -8.93
C GLU A 115 2.36 11.00 -7.50
N GLU A 116 2.29 9.71 -7.19
CA GLU A 116 2.70 9.20 -5.87
C GLU A 116 4.20 9.42 -5.60
N LEU A 117 5.07 9.19 -6.60
CA LEU A 117 6.50 9.45 -6.46
C LEU A 117 6.78 10.91 -6.10
N ARG A 118 6.13 11.86 -6.77
CA ARG A 118 6.24 13.29 -6.47
C ARG A 118 5.67 13.64 -5.10
N HIS A 119 4.54 13.03 -4.72
CA HIS A 119 3.96 13.21 -3.39
C HIS A 119 4.94 12.79 -2.29
N LEU A 120 5.55 11.60 -2.41
CA LEU A 120 6.54 11.10 -1.47
C LEU A 120 7.82 11.94 -1.41
N GLU A 121 8.24 12.54 -2.53
CA GLU A 121 9.35 13.49 -2.55
C GLU A 121 8.98 14.80 -1.83
N SER A 122 7.79 15.36 -2.10
CA SER A 122 7.30 16.58 -1.45
C SER A 122 7.12 16.44 0.06
N THR A 123 6.74 15.25 0.54
CA THR A 123 6.61 14.92 1.97
C THR A 123 7.95 14.53 2.61
N ASN A 124 9.06 14.58 1.86
CA ASN A 124 10.42 14.20 2.28
C ASN A 124 10.55 12.74 2.75
N VAL A 125 9.63 11.86 2.34
CA VAL A 125 9.77 10.42 2.53
C VAL A 125 10.87 9.88 1.62
N LEU A 126 10.89 10.36 0.37
CA LEU A 126 11.91 10.06 -0.62
C LEU A 126 12.77 11.29 -0.92
N LYS A 127 13.99 11.04 -1.38
CA LYS A 127 14.88 12.06 -1.89
C LYS A 127 15.65 11.50 -3.08
N GLN A 128 16.04 12.36 -4.01
CA GLN A 128 16.93 11.98 -5.09
C GLN A 128 18.28 11.51 -4.51
N CYS A 129 18.68 10.31 -4.89
CA CYS A 129 20.02 9.77 -4.65
C CYS A 129 20.83 9.83 -5.95
N GLY A 130 22.15 9.94 -5.84
CA GLY A 130 23.05 10.06 -6.98
C GLY A 130 22.96 8.90 -7.99
N PRO A 131 23.63 9.04 -9.15
CA PRO A 131 23.63 7.99 -10.16
C PRO A 131 24.17 6.69 -9.56
N THR A 132 23.54 5.58 -9.93
CA THR A 132 24.03 4.25 -9.58
C THR A 132 25.29 3.98 -10.39
N GLU A 133 26.44 3.81 -9.72
CA GLU A 133 27.71 3.38 -10.34
C GLU A 133 27.68 1.92 -10.79
#